data_AF-A0A1V8SGR3-F1
#
_entry.id   AF-A0A1V8SGR3-F1
#
_cell.length_a   1.000
_cell.length_b   1.000
_cell.length_c   1.000
_cell.angle_alpha   90.00
_cell.angle_beta   90.00
_cell.angle_gamma   90.00
#
_symmetry.space_group_name_H-M   'P 1'
#
loop_
_entity.id
_entity.type
_entity.pdbx_description
1 polymer ?
#
loop_
_entity_poly.entity_id
_entity_poly.type
_entity_poly.pdbx_seq_one_letter_code
_entity_poly.pdbx_strand_id
1 'polypeptide(L)'
;MPSRLSRVLSRYADKEKEALAEAEARGRPSPPPAPPTYAENQQPPQYDLDDAIPPPDITAGFSNLSLSGPSTDKLPTVDETIAHLKLLECFYRLRQIVGKTDGAFGVSNSLVPGDAQRDELLVKLAEKRWAIYVARAVDRFENWITAIAPAGLAPTMTSYAEDGDSGAYYKPGFSKRELLVFNESNMPPVD
;
A
#
# COMPACT_ATOMS: atom_id res chain seq x y z
N MET A 1 -29.92 57.40 -47.57
CA MET A 1 -30.58 56.14 -47.96
C MET A 1 -29.75 54.96 -47.47
N PRO A 2 -30.21 54.17 -46.47
CA PRO A 2 -29.48 52.98 -46.05
C PRO A 2 -29.60 51.87 -47.12
N SER A 3 -28.46 51.30 -47.48
CA SER A 3 -28.29 50.29 -48.53
C SER A 3 -29.11 49.02 -48.27
N ARG A 4 -29.68 48.43 -49.33
CA ARG A 4 -30.47 47.18 -49.30
C ARG A 4 -29.76 46.00 -48.62
N LEU A 5 -28.42 46.04 -48.55
CA LEU A 5 -27.61 44.98 -47.95
C LEU A 5 -27.64 44.99 -46.41
N SER A 6 -27.78 46.17 -45.77
CA SER A 6 -27.81 46.25 -44.30
C SER A 6 -29.10 45.65 -43.71
N ARG A 7 -30.20 45.73 -44.46
CA ARG A 7 -31.50 45.18 -44.04
C ARG A 7 -31.56 43.65 -44.14
N VAL A 8 -30.78 43.06 -45.04
CA VAL A 8 -30.69 41.60 -45.19
C VAL A 8 -29.85 41.02 -44.06
N LEU A 9 -28.69 41.62 -43.76
CA LEU A 9 -27.82 41.16 -42.67
C LEU A 9 -28.47 41.30 -41.29
N SER A 10 -29.25 42.38 -41.05
CA SER A 10 -30.00 42.54 -39.80
C SER A 10 -31.04 41.43 -39.60
N ARG A 11 -31.79 41.06 -40.66
CA ARG A 11 -32.80 39.99 -40.58
C ARG A 11 -32.20 38.61 -40.32
N TYR A 12 -30.96 38.36 -40.74
CA TYR A 12 -30.27 37.10 -40.42
C TYR A 12 -29.78 37.07 -38.96
N ALA A 13 -29.29 38.20 -38.45
CA ALA A 13 -28.86 38.31 -37.04
C ALA A 13 -30.02 38.16 -36.05
N ASP A 14 -31.20 38.70 -36.39
CA ASP A 14 -32.40 38.58 -35.56
C ASP A 14 -32.93 37.13 -35.57
N LYS A 15 -32.83 36.43 -36.70
CA LYS A 15 -33.26 35.02 -36.85
C LYS A 15 -32.34 34.03 -36.13
N GLU A 16 -31.04 34.29 -36.09
CA GLU A 16 -30.09 33.51 -35.28
C GLU A 16 -30.32 33.71 -33.78
N LYS A 17 -30.60 34.94 -33.34
CA LYS A 17 -30.90 35.24 -31.94
C LYS A 17 -32.20 34.60 -31.46
N GLU A 18 -33.22 34.56 -32.30
CA GLU A 18 -34.50 33.92 -31.99
C GLU A 18 -34.37 32.38 -31.96
N ALA A 19 -33.58 31.79 -32.87
CA ALA A 19 -33.28 30.34 -32.87
C ALA A 19 -32.42 29.89 -31.68
N LEU A 20 -31.49 30.74 -31.20
CA LEU A 20 -30.72 30.51 -29.98
C LEU A 20 -31.60 30.61 -28.72
N ALA A 21 -32.54 31.56 -28.68
CA ALA A 21 -33.48 31.70 -27.57
C ALA A 21 -34.50 30.54 -27.48
N GLU A 22 -34.96 30.01 -28.63
CA GLU A 22 -35.88 28.86 -28.65
C GLU A 22 -35.16 27.53 -28.35
N ALA A 23 -33.87 27.41 -28.71
CA ALA A 23 -33.03 26.27 -28.33
C ALA A 23 -32.69 26.27 -26.82
N GLU A 24 -32.50 27.44 -26.22
CA GLU A 24 -32.23 27.59 -24.77
C GLU A 24 -33.49 27.32 -23.91
N ALA A 25 -34.69 27.47 -24.48
CA ALA A 25 -35.95 27.17 -23.80
C ALA A 25 -36.30 25.66 -23.78
N ARG A 26 -35.80 24.86 -24.73
CA ARG A 26 -36.10 23.41 -24.84
C ARG A 26 -35.05 22.49 -24.23
N GLY A 27 -33.96 23.01 -23.69
CA GLY A 27 -32.79 22.22 -23.32
C GLY A 27 -32.20 22.50 -21.94
N ARG A 28 -33.00 22.91 -20.94
CA ARG A 28 -32.50 23.02 -19.56
C ARG A 28 -32.75 21.69 -18.82
N PRO A 29 -31.75 20.80 -18.67
CA PRO A 29 -31.83 19.74 -17.69
C PRO A 29 -31.95 20.39 -16.30
N SER A 30 -32.79 19.80 -15.44
CA SER A 30 -32.90 20.22 -14.04
C SER A 30 -31.52 20.37 -13.41
N PRO A 31 -31.26 21.41 -12.62
CA PRO A 31 -29.97 21.55 -11.97
C PRO A 31 -29.71 20.29 -11.13
N PRO A 32 -28.49 19.72 -11.17
CA PRO A 32 -28.13 18.66 -10.24
C PRO A 32 -28.35 19.18 -8.81
N PRO A 33 -28.83 18.33 -7.88
CA PRO A 33 -29.00 18.76 -6.50
C PRO A 33 -27.68 19.35 -6.01
N ALA A 34 -27.75 20.52 -5.37
CA ALA A 34 -26.58 21.15 -4.78
C ALA A 34 -25.88 20.13 -3.87
N PRO A 35 -24.53 20.08 -3.86
CA PRO A 35 -23.81 19.24 -2.91
C PRO A 35 -24.29 19.57 -1.50
N PRO A 36 -24.51 18.56 -0.63
CA PRO A 36 -25.04 18.80 0.69
C PRO A 36 -24.17 19.82 1.41
N THR A 37 -24.81 20.86 1.95
CA THR A 37 -24.17 21.77 2.89
C THR A 37 -23.77 20.92 4.09
N TYR A 38 -22.48 20.80 4.36
CA TYR A 38 -21.97 20.13 5.56
C TYR A 38 -22.39 20.97 6.78
N ALA A 39 -23.60 20.73 7.26
CA ALA A 39 -23.99 21.15 8.60
C ALA A 39 -23.25 20.25 9.57
N GLU A 40 -22.43 20.85 10.43
CA GLU A 40 -21.52 20.24 11.41
C GLU A 40 -22.20 19.36 12.49
N ASN A 41 -23.50 19.07 12.33
CA ASN A 41 -24.32 18.28 13.27
C ASN A 41 -24.92 17.00 12.67
N GLN A 42 -24.41 16.51 11.53
CA GLN A 42 -24.77 15.17 11.05
C GLN A 42 -23.85 14.12 11.68
N GLN A 43 -24.42 13.39 12.63
CA GLN A 43 -23.86 12.15 13.16
C GLN A 43 -23.41 11.26 11.99
N PRO A 44 -22.19 10.68 12.02
CA PRO A 44 -21.65 9.92 10.89
C PRO A 44 -22.65 8.82 10.48
N PRO A 45 -22.74 8.47 9.19
CA PRO A 45 -23.59 7.37 8.75
C PRO A 45 -23.29 6.16 9.61
N GLN A 46 -24.30 5.62 10.30
CA GLN A 46 -24.16 4.33 10.97
C GLN A 46 -23.79 3.33 9.88
N TYR A 47 -22.55 2.84 9.92
CA TYR A 47 -22.17 1.68 9.14
C TYR A 47 -23.12 0.56 9.55
N ASP A 48 -23.78 -0.04 8.56
CA ASP A 48 -24.64 -1.19 8.77
C ASP A 48 -23.75 -2.35 9.22
N LEU A 49 -23.67 -2.54 10.53
CA LEU A 49 -22.82 -3.55 11.16
C LEU A 49 -23.27 -4.96 10.80
N ASP A 50 -24.56 -5.13 10.45
CA ASP A 50 -25.15 -6.43 10.12
C ASP A 50 -24.70 -6.94 8.73
N ASP A 51 -24.34 -6.04 7.80
CA ASP A 51 -23.86 -6.36 6.46
C ASP A 51 -22.35 -6.07 6.27
N ALA A 52 -21.62 -5.82 7.36
CA ALA A 52 -20.19 -5.62 7.30
C ALA A 52 -19.50 -6.92 6.86
N ILE A 53 -18.96 -6.95 5.63
CA ILE A 53 -18.08 -8.03 5.19
C ILE A 53 -16.90 -8.06 6.16
N PRO A 54 -16.70 -9.15 6.94
CA PRO A 54 -15.58 -9.22 7.85
C PRO A 54 -14.29 -9.06 7.04
N PRO A 55 -13.28 -8.37 7.59
CA PRO A 55 -12.00 -8.24 6.91
C PRO A 55 -11.50 -9.63 6.50
N PRO A 56 -10.99 -9.79 5.27
CA PRO A 56 -10.61 -11.09 4.75
C PRO A 56 -9.60 -11.74 5.71
N ASP A 57 -9.87 -12.98 6.10
CA ASP A 57 -8.94 -13.74 6.94
C ASP A 57 -7.64 -13.97 6.17
N ILE A 58 -6.62 -13.18 6.51
CA ILE A 58 -5.30 -13.24 5.90
C ILE A 58 -4.61 -14.60 6.17
N THR A 59 -5.08 -15.34 7.18
CA THR A 59 -4.55 -16.65 7.56
C THR A 59 -5.24 -17.80 6.84
N ALA A 60 -6.38 -17.56 6.17
CA ALA A 60 -7.14 -18.59 5.44
C ALA A 60 -6.30 -19.31 4.36
N GLY A 61 -5.35 -18.59 3.76
CA GLY A 61 -4.40 -19.16 2.80
C GLY A 61 -3.42 -20.16 3.39
N PHE A 62 -3.30 -20.22 4.73
CA PHE A 62 -2.37 -21.08 5.46
C PHE A 62 -3.07 -22.23 6.19
N SER A 63 -4.41 -22.26 6.24
CA SER A 63 -5.18 -23.28 6.97
C SER A 63 -4.97 -24.71 6.49
N ASN A 64 -4.48 -24.89 5.26
CA ASN A 64 -4.17 -26.20 4.67
C ASN A 64 -2.67 -26.55 4.69
N LEU A 65 -1.79 -25.70 5.24
CA LEU A 65 -0.35 -25.94 5.25
C LEU A 65 0.05 -26.81 6.45
N SER A 66 0.53 -28.02 6.20
CA SER A 66 1.08 -28.90 7.22
C SER A 66 2.60 -28.75 7.27
N LEU A 67 3.08 -27.79 8.06
CA LEU A 67 4.50 -27.66 8.37
C LEU A 67 4.88 -28.68 9.45
N SER A 68 5.15 -29.90 9.01
CA SER A 68 5.68 -30.95 9.90
C SER A 68 7.04 -30.51 10.45
N GLY A 69 7.40 -30.95 11.67
CA GLY A 69 8.71 -30.66 12.27
C GLY A 69 9.89 -31.05 11.36
N PRO A 70 11.13 -30.64 11.71
CA PRO A 70 12.26 -30.59 10.79
C PRO A 70 12.36 -31.85 9.93
N SER A 71 12.20 -31.68 8.62
CA SER A 71 12.29 -32.77 7.67
C SER A 71 13.67 -33.40 7.78
N THR A 72 13.72 -34.73 7.93
CA THR A 72 14.98 -35.49 7.95
C THR A 72 15.74 -35.35 6.63
N ASP A 73 15.04 -34.99 5.57
CA ASP A 73 15.57 -34.73 4.24
C ASP A 73 16.01 -33.27 4.10
N LYS A 74 17.14 -33.06 3.41
CA LYS A 74 17.71 -31.72 3.12
C LYS A 74 16.90 -30.89 2.12
N LEU A 75 15.80 -31.42 1.59
CA LEU A 75 14.99 -30.78 0.56
C LEU A 75 13.63 -30.40 1.14
N PRO A 76 13.10 -29.20 0.80
CA PRO A 76 11.80 -28.77 1.28
C PRO A 76 10.69 -29.65 0.70
N THR A 77 9.70 -29.95 1.55
CA THR A 77 8.46 -30.60 1.17
C THR A 77 7.60 -29.69 0.28
N VAL A 78 6.55 -30.26 -0.31
CA VAL A 78 5.60 -29.50 -1.14
C VAL A 78 4.94 -28.39 -0.33
N ASP A 79 4.49 -28.67 0.89
CA ASP A 79 3.82 -27.68 1.74
C ASP A 79 4.79 -26.57 2.18
N GLU A 80 6.03 -26.90 2.54
CA GLU A 80 7.06 -25.91 2.82
C GLU A 80 7.39 -25.05 1.59
N THR A 81 7.42 -25.65 0.41
CA THR A 81 7.62 -24.92 -0.85
C THR A 81 6.46 -23.96 -1.11
N ILE A 82 5.23 -24.38 -0.89
CA ILE A 82 4.05 -23.51 -1.01
C ILE A 82 4.12 -22.37 0.02
N ALA A 83 4.54 -22.65 1.26
CA ALA A 83 4.72 -21.64 2.29
C ALA A 83 5.80 -20.61 1.89
N HIS A 84 6.95 -21.06 1.38
CA HIS A 84 7.99 -20.16 0.87
C HIS A 84 7.52 -19.30 -0.31
N LEU A 85 6.77 -19.87 -1.26
CA LEU A 85 6.22 -19.12 -2.39
C LEU A 85 5.21 -18.06 -1.93
N LYS A 86 4.35 -18.39 -0.97
CA LYS A 86 3.42 -17.42 -0.37
C LYS A 86 4.16 -16.29 0.34
N LEU A 87 5.23 -16.60 1.06
CA LEU A 87 6.08 -15.59 1.71
C LEU A 87 6.73 -14.66 0.67
N LEU A 88 7.27 -15.21 -0.41
CA LEU A 88 7.86 -14.42 -1.50
C LEU A 88 6.82 -13.51 -2.17
N GLU A 89 5.60 -14.01 -2.37
CA GLU A 89 4.49 -13.20 -2.89
C GLU A 89 4.11 -12.06 -1.95
N CYS A 90 4.14 -12.29 -0.62
CA CYS A 90 3.94 -11.23 0.36
C CYS A 90 5.01 -10.14 0.24
N PHE A 91 6.29 -10.49 0.12
CA PHE A 91 7.36 -9.51 -0.08
C PHE A 91 7.25 -8.77 -1.41
N TYR A 92 6.84 -9.47 -2.48
CA TYR A 92 6.58 -8.84 -3.76
C TYR A 92 5.47 -7.80 -3.65
N ARG A 93 4.32 -8.16 -3.06
CA ARG A 93 3.20 -7.25 -2.84
C ARG A 93 3.57 -6.06 -1.98
N LEU A 94 4.30 -6.31 -0.88
CA LEU A 94 4.78 -5.25 0.00
C LEU A 94 5.64 -4.24 -0.75
N ARG A 95 6.61 -4.72 -1.55
CA ARG A 95 7.43 -3.85 -2.41
C ARG A 95 6.58 -3.03 -3.38
N GLN A 96 5.57 -3.65 -4.01
CA GLN A 96 4.67 -2.95 -4.93
C GLN A 96 3.82 -1.88 -4.21
N ILE A 97 3.28 -2.19 -3.04
CA ILE A 97 2.48 -1.27 -2.24
C ILE A 97 3.34 -0.05 -1.86
N VAL A 98 4.50 -0.28 -1.22
CA VAL A 98 5.41 0.79 -0.80
C VAL A 98 5.89 1.63 -1.99
N GLY A 99 6.20 0.99 -3.13
CA GLY A 99 6.64 1.70 -4.33
C GLY A 99 5.55 2.59 -4.94
N LYS A 100 4.29 2.13 -4.91
CA LYS A 100 3.13 2.84 -5.47
C LYS A 100 2.57 3.92 -4.54
N THR A 101 2.81 3.84 -3.23
CA THR A 101 2.36 4.85 -2.27
C THR A 101 3.08 6.17 -2.51
N ASP A 102 2.38 7.10 -3.16
CA ASP A 102 2.93 8.43 -3.42
C ASP A 102 3.16 9.20 -2.11
N GLY A 103 4.26 9.95 -2.06
CA GLY A 103 4.66 10.71 -0.88
C GLY A 103 5.20 9.87 0.29
N ALA A 104 5.25 8.54 0.17
CA ALA A 104 5.85 7.70 1.20
C ALA A 104 7.29 8.16 1.50
N PHE A 105 7.58 8.36 2.80
CA PHE A 105 8.86 8.87 3.30
C PHE A 105 9.29 10.23 2.70
N GLY A 106 8.33 11.05 2.28
CA GLY A 106 8.60 12.36 1.65
C GLY A 106 9.02 12.27 0.19
N VAL A 107 8.94 11.10 -0.44
CA VAL A 107 9.29 10.90 -1.85
C VAL A 107 8.00 10.98 -2.69
N SER A 108 7.74 12.11 -3.34
CA SER A 108 6.55 12.32 -4.17
C SER A 108 6.83 12.19 -5.68
N ASN A 109 5.84 11.72 -6.43
CA ASN A 109 5.80 11.65 -7.89
C ASN A 109 5.85 13.04 -8.54
N SER A 110 5.53 14.09 -7.78
CA SER A 110 5.69 15.49 -8.21
C SER A 110 7.15 15.89 -8.48
N LEU A 111 8.11 15.14 -7.94
CA LEU A 111 9.54 15.33 -8.21
C LEU A 111 9.93 14.92 -9.64
N VAL A 112 9.07 14.18 -10.35
CA VAL A 112 9.33 13.73 -11.72
C VAL A 112 8.83 14.78 -12.72
N PRO A 113 9.70 15.35 -13.55
CA PRO A 113 9.31 16.32 -14.57
C PRO A 113 8.48 15.67 -15.69
N GLY A 114 7.77 16.48 -16.46
CA GLY A 114 6.83 16.06 -17.50
C GLY A 114 7.52 15.81 -18.84
N ASP A 115 8.23 14.68 -18.95
CA ASP A 115 9.14 14.41 -20.06
C ASP A 115 8.91 13.00 -20.65
N ALA A 116 9.67 12.66 -21.69
CA ALA A 116 9.71 11.35 -22.33
C ALA A 116 10.18 10.19 -21.42
N GLN A 117 10.80 10.49 -20.26
CA GLN A 117 11.34 9.48 -19.33
C GLN A 117 10.53 9.36 -18.03
N ARG A 118 9.31 9.91 -18.01
CA ARG A 118 8.49 9.96 -16.79
C ARG A 118 8.31 8.59 -16.15
N ASP A 119 7.99 7.56 -16.93
CA ASP A 119 7.73 6.22 -16.39
C ASP A 119 9.00 5.58 -15.81
N GLU A 120 10.14 5.74 -16.47
CA GLU A 120 11.43 5.26 -15.97
C GLU A 120 11.82 5.95 -14.65
N LEU A 121 11.55 7.24 -14.53
CA LEU A 121 11.81 8.02 -13.31
C LEU A 121 10.85 7.62 -12.18
N LEU A 122 9.59 7.32 -12.49
CA LEU A 122 8.63 6.81 -11.50
C LEU A 122 9.03 5.42 -10.98
N VAL A 123 9.57 4.55 -11.83
CA VAL A 123 10.15 3.27 -11.40
C VAL A 123 11.32 3.49 -10.44
N LYS A 124 12.22 4.41 -10.76
CA LYS A 124 13.33 4.76 -9.85
C LYS A 124 12.84 5.32 -8.52
N LEU A 125 11.80 6.17 -8.51
CA LEU A 125 11.21 6.64 -7.26
C LEU A 125 10.58 5.51 -6.43
N ALA A 126 9.88 4.58 -7.08
CA ALA A 126 9.33 3.40 -6.41
C ALA A 126 10.44 2.56 -5.76
N GLU A 127 11.56 2.37 -6.45
CA GLU A 127 12.74 1.69 -5.89
C GLU A 127 13.37 2.46 -4.72
N LYS A 128 13.41 3.79 -4.78
CA LYS A 128 13.89 4.63 -3.66
C LYS A 128 12.99 4.50 -2.44
N ARG A 129 11.66 4.55 -2.60
CA ARG A 129 10.71 4.33 -1.50
C ARG A 129 10.91 2.97 -0.86
N TRP A 130 11.06 1.92 -1.68
CA TRP A 130 11.35 0.57 -1.19
C TRP A 130 12.67 0.52 -0.39
N ALA A 131 13.74 1.13 -0.90
CA ALA A 131 15.02 1.16 -0.21
C ALA A 131 14.93 1.86 1.16
N ILE A 132 14.21 2.99 1.24
CA ILE A 132 14.00 3.69 2.52
C ILE A 132 13.17 2.84 3.49
N TYR A 133 12.11 2.19 3.02
CA TYR A 133 11.31 1.28 3.84
C TYR A 133 12.16 0.16 4.43
N VAL A 134 12.98 -0.51 3.62
CA VAL A 134 13.88 -1.58 4.08
C VAL A 134 14.90 -1.06 5.09
N ALA A 135 15.53 0.09 4.83
CA ALA A 135 16.49 0.70 5.76
C ALA A 135 15.85 1.01 7.12
N ARG A 136 14.63 1.58 7.13
CA ARG A 136 13.88 1.84 8.36
C ARG A 136 13.46 0.56 9.07
N ALA A 137 13.09 -0.49 8.32
CA ALA A 137 12.75 -1.79 8.90
C ALA A 137 13.97 -2.45 9.57
N VAL A 138 15.16 -2.35 8.96
CA VAL A 138 16.42 -2.83 9.56
C VAL A 138 16.74 -2.04 10.83
N ASP A 139 16.69 -0.71 10.79
CA ASP A 139 16.94 0.14 11.97
C ASP A 139 15.96 -0.18 13.11
N ARG A 140 14.66 -0.35 12.82
CA ARG A 140 13.68 -0.80 13.81
C ARG A 140 14.02 -2.17 14.41
N PHE A 141 14.43 -3.11 13.57
CA PHE A 141 14.82 -4.45 14.02
C PHE A 141 16.07 -4.41 14.90
N GLU A 142 17.09 -3.63 14.52
CA GLU A 142 18.33 -3.45 15.29
C GLU A 142 18.08 -2.79 16.65
N ASN A 143 17.24 -1.75 16.69
CA ASN A 143 16.84 -1.10 17.93
C ASN A 143 16.04 -2.04 18.83
N TRP A 144 15.09 -2.79 18.25
CA TRP A 144 14.27 -3.75 18.98
C TRP A 144 15.10 -4.91 19.54
N ILE A 145 15.95 -5.56 18.73
CA ILE A 145 16.73 -6.71 19.18
C ILE A 145 17.71 -6.29 20.29
N THR A 146 18.27 -5.09 20.21
CA THR A 146 19.14 -4.53 21.26
C THR A 146 18.36 -4.24 22.53
N ALA A 147 17.11 -3.78 22.43
CA ALA A 147 16.26 -3.50 23.58
C ALA A 147 15.87 -4.77 24.36
N ILE A 148 15.56 -5.87 23.65
CA ILE A 148 15.13 -7.12 24.29
C ILE A 148 16.29 -8.05 24.65
N ALA A 149 17.46 -7.87 24.03
CA ALA A 149 18.68 -8.65 24.28
C ALA A 149 19.93 -7.75 24.48
N PRO A 150 19.95 -6.85 25.49
CA PRO A 150 21.00 -5.85 25.68
C PRO A 150 22.38 -6.41 26.03
N ALA A 151 22.47 -7.71 26.36
CA ALA A 151 23.71 -8.36 26.79
C ALA A 151 24.58 -8.93 25.64
N GLY A 152 24.41 -8.45 24.41
CA GLY A 152 25.26 -8.79 23.25
C GLY A 152 24.97 -10.16 22.63
N LEU A 153 23.73 -10.64 22.73
CA LEU A 153 23.29 -11.93 22.20
C LEU A 153 22.73 -11.85 20.78
N ALA A 154 22.82 -10.70 20.12
CA ALA A 154 22.39 -10.55 18.74
C ALA A 154 23.12 -11.59 17.87
N PRO A 155 22.39 -12.50 17.19
CA PRO A 155 23.04 -13.51 16.39
C PRO A 155 23.89 -12.85 15.31
N THR A 156 25.16 -13.26 15.23
CA THR A 156 26.08 -12.81 14.18
C THR A 156 25.90 -13.68 12.93
N MET A 157 26.33 -13.19 11.77
CA MET A 157 26.29 -13.98 10.52
C MET A 157 26.97 -15.35 10.68
N THR A 158 28.05 -15.39 11.47
CA THR A 158 28.79 -16.61 11.81
C THR A 158 27.94 -17.57 12.66
N SER A 159 27.23 -17.07 13.67
CA SER A 159 26.37 -17.92 14.50
C SER A 159 25.16 -18.45 13.72
N TYR A 160 24.62 -17.71 12.73
CA TYR A 160 23.56 -18.24 11.86
C TYR A 160 24.00 -19.44 11.03
N ALA A 161 25.25 -19.44 10.54
CA ALA A 161 25.79 -20.56 9.77
C ALA A 161 26.00 -21.81 10.65
N GLU A 162 26.43 -21.61 11.90
CA GLU A 162 26.69 -22.71 12.85
C GLU A 162 25.40 -23.24 13.50
N ASP A 163 24.43 -22.37 13.80
CA ASP A 163 23.17 -22.74 14.46
C ASP A 163 22.06 -23.14 13.47
N GLY A 164 22.14 -22.69 12.21
CA GLY A 164 21.17 -23.03 11.16
C GLY A 164 21.04 -24.54 10.93
N ASP A 165 22.13 -25.29 11.02
CA ASP A 165 22.14 -26.76 10.92
C ASP A 165 21.40 -27.46 12.06
N SER A 166 21.11 -26.75 13.16
CA SER A 166 20.33 -27.28 14.27
C SER A 166 18.88 -26.85 14.31
N GLY A 167 18.43 -26.06 13.33
CA GLY A 167 17.06 -25.51 13.30
C GLY A 167 16.76 -24.56 14.46
N ALA A 168 17.76 -24.19 15.25
CA ALA A 168 17.64 -23.22 16.32
C ALA A 168 18.11 -21.88 15.76
N TYR A 169 17.23 -20.88 15.69
CA TYR A 169 17.62 -19.49 15.42
C TYR A 169 18.53 -18.90 16.51
N TYR A 170 18.70 -19.63 17.61
CA TYR A 170 19.52 -19.31 18.76
C TYR A 170 19.80 -20.61 19.54
N LYS A 171 21.05 -21.10 19.55
CA LYS A 171 21.47 -22.11 20.53
C LYS A 171 21.97 -21.41 21.81
N PRO A 172 21.39 -21.69 22.98
CA PRO A 172 21.91 -21.18 24.25
C PRO A 172 23.22 -21.90 24.58
N GLY A 173 24.33 -21.33 24.10
CA GLY A 173 25.70 -21.79 24.32
C GLY A 173 26.50 -20.93 25.30
N PHE A 174 25.85 -20.21 26.21
CA PHE A 174 26.51 -19.60 27.37
C PHE A 174 25.64 -19.83 28.61
N SER A 175 25.72 -21.05 29.14
CA SER A 175 25.46 -21.57 30.51
C SER A 175 24.35 -21.01 31.42
N LYS A 176 23.66 -19.90 31.14
CA LYS A 176 22.56 -19.36 31.95
C LYS A 176 21.88 -18.13 31.31
N ARG A 177 21.39 -18.22 30.07
CA ARG A 177 20.48 -17.18 29.53
C ARG A 177 19.35 -17.83 28.77
N GLU A 178 18.13 -17.54 29.22
CA GLU A 178 16.87 -18.06 28.70
C GLU A 178 16.78 -17.86 27.19
N LEU A 179 16.20 -18.84 26.50
CA LEU A 179 15.83 -18.72 25.10
C LEU A 179 15.05 -17.41 24.92
N LEU A 180 15.31 -16.63 23.87
CA LEU A 180 14.45 -15.49 23.56
C LEU A 180 13.08 -16.04 23.12
N VAL A 181 12.15 -16.14 24.08
CA VAL A 181 10.80 -16.64 23.81
C VAL A 181 9.96 -15.49 23.29
N PHE A 182 9.59 -15.54 22.01
CA PHE A 182 8.68 -14.56 21.42
C PHE A 182 7.29 -14.64 22.08
N ASN A 183 6.79 -13.48 22.51
CA ASN A 183 5.46 -13.26 23.05
C ASN A 183 5.01 -11.85 22.66
N GLU A 184 3.73 -11.52 22.84
CA GLU A 184 3.15 -10.24 22.39
C GLU A 184 3.93 -9.01 22.88
N SER A 185 4.54 -9.06 24.06
CA SER A 185 5.27 -7.93 24.66
C SER A 185 6.69 -7.74 24.12
N ASN A 186 7.24 -8.70 23.38
CA ASN A 186 8.59 -8.63 22.84
C ASN A 186 8.65 -8.84 21.32
N MET A 187 7.51 -8.77 20.63
CA MET A 187 7.48 -8.78 19.16
C MET A 187 8.14 -7.52 18.58
N PRO A 188 8.76 -7.62 17.39
CA PRO A 188 9.29 -6.45 16.72
C PRO A 188 8.18 -5.43 16.43
N PRO A 189 8.45 -4.13 16.56
CA PRO A 189 7.46 -3.10 16.32
C PRO A 189 7.02 -3.10 14.86
N VAL A 190 5.70 -3.16 14.65
CA VAL A 190 5.05 -2.93 13.35
C VAL A 190 4.95 -1.41 13.11
N ASP A 191 5.16 -0.97 11.85
CA ASP A 191 4.97 0.42 11.39
C ASP A 191 3.47 0.70 11.17
#